data_AF-A0A7V9IPI2-F1
#
_entry.id   AF-A0A7V9IPI2-F1
#
_cell.length_a   1.000
_cell.length_b   1.000
_cell.length_c   1.000
_cell.angle_alpha   90.00
_cell.angle_beta   90.00
_cell.angle_gamma   90.00
#
_symmetry.space_group_name_H-M   'P 1'
#
loop_
_entity.id
_entity.type
_entity.pdbx_description
1 polymer ?
#
loop_
_entity_poly.entity_id
_entity_poly.type
_entity_poly.pdbx_seq_one_letter_code
_entity_poly.pdbx_strand_id
1 'polypeptide(L)'
;TILTPHYGELAHLTDGDKEQIKSNPAPAALAAAKQWNAIVALKSAITFIAAPDGSLWRHARGNVGLATSGSGDTLAGIIAGLAARGASMQQAAVWGVGLHARAGEKLADRSGPLGYLARDLSAEVPALMADLHF
;
A
#
# COMPACT_ATOMS: atom_id res chain seq x y z
N THR A 1 -3.68 13.38 -5.69
CA THR A 1 -3.48 13.00 -4.28
C THR A 1 -3.54 11.49 -4.14
N ILE A 2 -2.77 10.90 -3.23
CA ILE A 2 -2.81 9.48 -2.88
C ILE A 2 -3.09 9.37 -1.38
N LEU A 3 -4.05 8.53 -0.99
CA LEU A 3 -4.35 8.19 0.39
C LEU A 3 -4.12 6.69 0.60
N THR A 4 -3.54 6.33 1.74
CA THR A 4 -3.20 4.93 2.06
C THR A 4 -3.90 4.45 3.35
N PRO A 5 -5.24 4.55 3.47
CA PRO A 5 -5.92 4.17 4.71
C PRO A 5 -5.94 2.64 4.88
N HIS A 6 -5.91 2.16 6.11
CA HIS A 6 -6.42 0.82 6.45
C HIS A 6 -7.94 0.88 6.68
N TYR A 7 -8.62 -0.26 6.85
CA TYR A 7 -10.08 -0.29 7.01
C TYR A 7 -10.63 0.63 8.11
N GLY A 8 -9.99 0.67 9.28
CA GLY A 8 -10.40 1.58 10.36
C GLY A 8 -10.25 3.08 10.02
N GLU A 9 -9.16 3.48 9.37
CA GLU A 9 -8.95 4.86 8.89
C GLU A 9 -9.99 5.23 7.84
N LEU A 10 -10.27 4.32 6.90
CA LEU A 10 -11.31 4.57 5.88
C LEU A 10 -12.68 4.72 6.54
N ALA A 11 -13.06 3.81 7.44
CA ALA A 11 -14.31 3.89 8.20
C ALA A 11 -14.46 5.23 8.92
N HIS A 12 -13.41 5.69 9.60
CA HIS A 12 -13.41 6.98 10.28
C HIS A 12 -13.55 8.15 9.31
N LEU A 13 -12.83 8.14 8.18
CA LEU A 13 -12.85 9.22 7.19
C LEU A 13 -14.15 9.30 6.39
N THR A 14 -14.91 8.21 6.29
CA THR A 14 -16.18 8.15 5.56
C THR A 14 -17.40 8.13 6.47
N ASP A 15 -17.23 8.23 7.79
CA ASP A 15 -18.28 7.99 8.80
C ASP A 15 -19.04 6.67 8.53
N GLY A 16 -18.28 5.63 8.18
CA GLY A 16 -18.79 4.33 7.74
C GLY A 16 -18.49 3.20 8.73
N ASP A 17 -19.04 2.02 8.46
CA ASP A 17 -18.78 0.83 9.26
C ASP A 17 -17.57 0.04 8.75
N LYS A 18 -16.66 -0.30 9.68
CA LYS A 18 -15.44 -1.04 9.36
C LYS A 18 -15.72 -2.45 8.84
N GLU A 19 -16.70 -3.16 9.40
CA GLU A 19 -17.00 -4.53 8.98
C GLU A 19 -17.68 -4.56 7.60
N GLN A 20 -18.50 -3.56 7.27
CA GLN A 20 -19.03 -3.35 5.92
C GLN A 20 -17.89 -3.13 4.91
N ILE A 21 -16.94 -2.24 5.20
CA ILE A 21 -15.77 -2.01 4.34
C ILE A 21 -14.96 -3.31 4.16
N LYS A 22 -14.72 -4.04 5.25
CA LYS A 22 -13.98 -5.31 5.22
C LYS A 22 -14.69 -6.39 4.40
N SER A 23 -16.03 -6.42 4.42
CA SER A 23 -16.83 -7.36 3.62
C SER A 23 -16.79 -7.06 2.12
N ASN A 24 -16.63 -5.78 1.75
CA ASN A 24 -16.64 -5.32 0.37
C ASN A 24 -15.56 -4.23 0.12
N PRO A 25 -14.27 -4.58 0.22
CA PRO A 25 -13.19 -3.59 0.24
C PRO A 25 -12.96 -2.92 -1.12
N ALA A 26 -13.17 -3.63 -2.22
CA ALA A 26 -12.97 -3.07 -3.56
C ALA A 26 -14.03 -2.00 -3.91
N PRO A 27 -15.34 -2.25 -3.71
CA PRO A 27 -16.35 -1.19 -3.83
C PRO A 27 -16.09 -0.01 -2.89
N ALA A 28 -15.69 -0.25 -1.64
CA ALA A 28 -15.39 0.82 -0.68
C ALA A 28 -14.21 1.71 -1.15
N ALA A 29 -13.13 1.10 -1.63
CA ALA A 29 -11.98 1.83 -2.17
C ALA A 29 -12.35 2.66 -3.41
N LEU A 30 -13.14 2.10 -4.33
CA LEU A 30 -13.63 2.81 -5.52
C LEU A 30 -14.54 3.99 -5.16
N ALA A 31 -15.47 3.78 -4.22
CA ALA A 31 -16.36 4.84 -3.75
C ALA A 31 -15.57 6.00 -3.14
N ALA A 32 -14.61 5.70 -2.26
CA ALA A 32 -13.74 6.70 -1.65
C ALA A 32 -12.85 7.43 -2.68
N ALA A 33 -12.25 6.69 -3.62
CA ALA A 33 -11.43 7.26 -4.68
C ALA A 33 -12.21 8.26 -5.55
N LYS A 34 -13.44 7.89 -5.92
CA LYS A 34 -14.35 8.76 -6.67
C LYS A 34 -14.78 9.97 -5.85
N GLN A 35 -15.20 9.77 -4.60
CA GLN A 35 -15.67 10.84 -3.72
C GLN A 35 -14.59 11.89 -3.46
N TRP A 36 -13.35 11.46 -3.25
CA TRP A 36 -12.24 12.36 -2.93
C TRP A 36 -11.44 12.83 -4.15
N ASN A 37 -11.81 12.38 -5.35
CA ASN A 37 -11.04 12.59 -6.58
C ASN A 37 -9.54 12.27 -6.38
N ALA A 38 -9.26 11.12 -5.78
CA ALA A 38 -7.92 10.74 -5.32
C ALA A 38 -7.68 9.24 -5.49
N ILE A 39 -6.41 8.84 -5.51
CA ILE A 39 -6.06 7.43 -5.49
C ILE A 39 -6.13 6.93 -4.04
N VAL A 40 -6.81 5.81 -3.82
CA VAL A 40 -6.96 5.19 -2.50
C VAL A 40 -6.31 3.81 -2.53
N ALA A 41 -5.22 3.64 -1.79
CA ALA A 41 -4.62 2.35 -1.51
C ALA A 41 -5.14 1.83 -0.16
N LEU A 42 -6.27 1.11 -0.20
CA LEU A 42 -6.93 0.55 0.96
C LEU A 42 -6.16 -0.68 1.48
N LYS A 43 -5.42 -0.49 2.58
CA LYS A 43 -4.49 -1.47 3.14
C LYS A 43 -5.21 -2.55 3.97
N SER A 44 -4.81 -3.80 3.74
CA SER A 44 -5.08 -4.97 4.57
C SER A 44 -4.08 -6.08 4.18
N ALA A 45 -4.34 -7.34 4.54
CA ALA A 45 -3.61 -8.48 3.98
C ALA A 45 -3.69 -8.53 2.44
N ILE A 46 -4.79 -8.03 1.87
CA ILE A 46 -4.94 -7.70 0.46
C ILE A 46 -5.11 -6.19 0.36
N THR A 47 -4.28 -5.54 -0.45
CA THR A 47 -4.39 -4.10 -0.71
C THR A 47 -5.13 -3.86 -2.01
N PHE A 48 -6.17 -3.02 -1.97
CA PHE A 48 -6.88 -2.54 -3.15
C PHE A 48 -6.42 -1.12 -3.45
N ILE A 49 -5.97 -0.86 -4.68
CA ILE A 49 -5.62 0.49 -5.15
C ILE A 49 -6.69 0.92 -6.13
N ALA A 50 -7.45 1.96 -5.79
CA ALA A 50 -8.51 2.51 -6.63
C ALA A 50 -8.14 3.93 -7.09
N ALA A 51 -8.42 4.25 -8.34
CA ALA A 51 -8.26 5.60 -8.92
C ALA A 51 -9.63 6.25 -9.18
N PRO A 52 -9.69 7.59 -9.27
CA PRO A 52 -10.95 8.31 -9.46
C PRO A 52 -11.61 8.05 -10.83
N ASP A 53 -10.83 7.59 -11.81
CA ASP A 53 -11.32 7.18 -13.13
C ASP A 53 -12.01 5.80 -13.15
N GLY A 54 -12.08 5.12 -11.99
CA GLY A 54 -12.66 3.80 -11.85
C GLY A 54 -11.67 2.65 -12.04
N SER A 55 -10.40 2.93 -12.32
CA SER A 55 -9.36 1.91 -12.36
C SER A 55 -9.16 1.28 -10.98
N LEU A 56 -8.97 -0.03 -10.95
CA LEU A 56 -8.79 -0.81 -9.74
C LEU A 56 -7.68 -1.84 -9.92
N TRP A 57 -6.74 -1.85 -8.98
CA TRP A 57 -5.69 -2.86 -8.87
C TRP A 57 -5.82 -3.58 -7.54
N ARG A 58 -5.41 -4.85 -7.52
CA ARG A 58 -5.40 -5.69 -6.33
C ARG A 58 -4.01 -6.26 -6.12
N HIS A 59 -3.46 -6.06 -4.94
CA HIS A 59 -2.21 -6.66 -4.50
C HIS A 59 -2.48 -7.64 -3.36
N ALA A 60 -2.23 -8.93 -3.59
CA ALA A 60 -2.53 -10.01 -2.64
C ALA A 60 -1.26 -10.73 -2.15
N ARG A 61 -0.13 -10.02 -2.12
CA ARG A 61 1.18 -10.50 -1.66
C ARG A 61 1.68 -9.67 -0.48
N GLY A 62 2.71 -10.18 0.21
CA GLY A 62 3.20 -9.69 1.50
C GLY A 62 3.12 -10.75 2.60
N ASN A 63 3.49 -10.37 3.83
CA ASN A 63 3.45 -11.26 4.98
C ASN A 63 3.06 -10.51 6.27
N VAL A 64 2.79 -11.26 7.34
CA VAL A 64 2.34 -10.73 8.63
C VAL A 64 3.29 -9.72 9.27
N GLY A 65 4.58 -9.75 8.95
CA GLY A 65 5.57 -8.80 9.47
C GLY A 65 5.34 -7.37 8.98
N LEU A 66 4.59 -7.18 7.88
CA LEU A 66 4.17 -5.85 7.43
C LEU A 66 3.18 -5.18 8.37
N ALA A 67 2.60 -5.91 9.34
CA ALA A 67 1.78 -5.35 10.40
C ALA A 67 2.60 -4.69 11.52
N THR A 68 3.92 -4.50 11.33
CA THR A 68 4.78 -3.76 12.26
C THR A 68 4.49 -2.25 12.26
N SER A 69 4.66 -1.60 13.41
CA SER A 69 4.46 -0.15 13.53
C SER A 69 5.45 0.61 12.63
N GLY A 70 4.97 1.66 11.95
CA GLY A 70 5.75 2.45 10.98
C GLY A 70 5.85 1.85 9.57
N SER A 71 5.35 0.63 9.35
CA SER A 71 5.29 0.00 8.03
C SER A 71 4.49 0.86 7.03
N GLY A 72 3.35 1.42 7.47
CA GLY A 72 2.55 2.35 6.67
C GLY A 72 3.28 3.63 6.28
N ASP A 73 4.13 4.17 7.16
CA ASP A 73 4.94 5.37 6.87
C ASP A 73 6.03 5.05 5.84
N THR A 74 6.60 3.85 5.92
CA THR A 74 7.56 3.36 4.93
C THR A 74 6.90 3.23 3.56
N LEU A 75 5.70 2.64 3.48
CA LEU A 75 4.91 2.60 2.25
C LEU A 75 4.65 4.00 1.68
N ALA A 76 4.24 4.96 2.51
CA ALA A 76 4.00 6.33 2.08
C ALA A 76 5.28 6.99 1.53
N GLY A 77 6.42 6.79 2.18
CA GLY A 77 7.73 7.26 1.73
C GLY A 77 8.15 6.66 0.38
N ILE A 78 7.93 5.36 0.17
CA ILE A 78 8.20 4.69 -1.12
C ILE A 78 7.35 5.31 -2.24
N ILE A 79 6.04 5.44 -2.02
CA ILE A 79 5.11 6.03 -2.99
C ILE A 79 5.54 7.47 -3.33
N ALA A 80 5.84 8.28 -2.31
CA ALA A 80 6.28 9.66 -2.49
C ALA A 80 7.60 9.74 -3.28
N GLY A 81 8.57 8.87 -2.96
CA GLY A 81 9.85 8.80 -3.67
C GLY A 81 9.70 8.41 -5.14
N LEU A 82 8.83 7.45 -5.46
CA LEU A 82 8.52 7.08 -6.85
C LEU A 82 7.87 8.23 -7.62
N ALA A 83 6.89 8.90 -7.00
CA ALA A 83 6.23 10.06 -7.60
C ALA A 83 7.22 11.22 -7.84
N ALA A 84 8.11 11.49 -6.88
CA ALA A 84 9.16 12.50 -6.99
C ALA A 84 10.16 12.21 -8.13
N ARG A 85 10.30 10.93 -8.53
CA ARG A 85 11.13 10.50 -9.67
C ARG A 85 10.38 10.49 -11.01
N GLY A 86 9.14 10.97 -11.06
CA GLY A 86 8.38 11.14 -12.29
C GLY A 86 7.39 10.00 -12.62
N ALA A 87 7.19 9.04 -11.72
CA ALA A 87 6.11 8.07 -11.89
C ALA A 87 4.75 8.79 -11.83
N SER A 88 3.79 8.39 -12.66
CA SER A 88 2.41 8.85 -12.50
C SER A 88 1.88 8.44 -11.12
N MET A 89 0.88 9.16 -10.60
CA MET A 89 0.34 8.88 -9.26
C MET A 89 -0.20 7.43 -9.16
N GLN A 90 -0.81 6.90 -10.23
CA GLN A 90 -1.26 5.52 -10.32
C GLN A 90 -0.08 4.54 -10.28
N GLN A 91 0.97 4.79 -11.07
CA GLN A 91 2.18 3.96 -11.06
C GLN A 91 2.85 3.99 -9.69
N ALA A 92 3.03 5.17 -9.10
CA ALA A 92 3.65 5.33 -7.78
C ALA A 92 2.89 4.54 -6.70
N ALA A 93 1.55 4.60 -6.69
CA ALA A 93 0.74 3.83 -5.75
C ALA A 93 0.87 2.31 -5.96
N VAL A 94 0.71 1.84 -7.20
CA VAL A 94 0.75 0.39 -7.52
C VAL A 94 2.15 -0.18 -7.30
N TRP A 95 3.19 0.49 -7.80
CA TRP A 95 4.57 0.06 -7.64
C TRP A 95 5.04 0.19 -6.19
N GLY A 96 4.62 1.24 -5.47
CA GLY A 96 4.98 1.43 -4.07
C GLY A 96 4.42 0.32 -3.18
N VAL A 97 3.13 -0.04 -3.36
CA VAL A 97 2.54 -1.20 -2.67
C VAL A 97 3.28 -2.49 -3.02
N GLY A 98 3.62 -2.69 -4.30
CA GLY A 98 4.36 -3.87 -4.74
C GLY A 98 5.78 -3.97 -4.18
N LEU A 99 6.53 -2.88 -4.17
CA LEU A 99 7.88 -2.82 -3.61
C LEU A 99 7.86 -3.03 -2.10
N HIS A 100 6.91 -2.41 -1.40
CA HIS A 100 6.72 -2.60 0.04
C HIS A 100 6.43 -4.05 0.39
N ALA A 101 5.55 -4.72 -0.36
CA ALA A 101 5.26 -6.14 -0.17
C ALA A 101 6.50 -7.03 -0.40
N ARG A 102 7.25 -6.77 -1.47
CA ARG A 102 8.48 -7.51 -1.80
C ARG A 102 9.61 -7.28 -0.80
N ALA A 103 9.72 -6.08 -0.25
CA ALA A 103 10.64 -5.78 0.85
C ALA A 103 10.32 -6.64 2.08
N GLY A 104 9.03 -6.72 2.43
CA GLY A 104 8.57 -7.62 3.49
C GLY A 104 8.89 -9.08 3.19
N GLU A 105 8.68 -9.56 1.97
CA GLU A 105 9.00 -10.94 1.55
C GLU A 105 10.49 -11.24 1.71
N LYS A 106 11.38 -10.37 1.18
CA LYS A 106 12.84 -10.54 1.35
C LYS A 106 13.27 -10.57 2.81
N LEU A 107 12.69 -9.73 3.66
CA LEU A 107 12.99 -9.74 5.09
C LEU A 107 12.49 -11.01 5.77
N ALA A 108 11.29 -11.48 5.40
CA ALA A 108 10.74 -12.71 5.93
C ALA A 108 11.58 -13.93 5.57
N ASP A 109 12.13 -13.98 4.35
CA ASP A 109 13.02 -15.06 3.91
C ASP A 109 14.33 -15.10 4.73
N ARG A 110 14.86 -13.95 5.15
CA ARG A 110 16.12 -13.85 5.90
C ARG A 110 15.97 -13.98 7.41
N SER A 111 14.89 -13.45 7.97
CA SER A 111 14.74 -13.25 9.42
C SER A 111 13.48 -13.88 10.00
N GLY A 112 12.66 -14.53 9.16
CA GLY A 112 11.33 -14.99 9.52
C GLY A 112 10.27 -13.89 9.39
N PRO A 113 8.98 -14.25 9.35
CA PRO A 113 7.89 -13.31 9.08
C PRO A 113 7.59 -12.34 10.24
N LEU A 114 8.29 -12.44 11.36
CA LEU A 114 8.14 -11.60 12.54
C LEU A 114 9.52 -11.18 13.05
N GLY A 115 9.65 -9.92 13.48
CA GLY A 115 10.86 -9.42 14.16
C GLY A 115 11.63 -8.33 13.40
N TYR A 116 11.41 -8.17 12.09
CA TYR A 116 11.94 -7.02 11.36
C TYR A 116 11.13 -5.75 11.66
N LEU A 117 11.80 -4.61 11.60
CA LEU A 117 11.25 -3.29 11.89
C LEU A 117 10.91 -2.55 10.61
N ALA A 118 10.09 -1.50 10.71
CA ALA A 118 9.74 -0.68 9.55
C ALA A 118 10.96 -0.08 8.82
N ARG A 119 12.00 0.31 9.56
CA ARG A 119 13.25 0.81 8.96
C ARG A 119 13.94 -0.23 8.06
N ASP A 120 13.79 -1.51 8.38
CA ASP A 120 14.42 -2.59 7.62
C ASP A 120 13.74 -2.74 6.25
N LEU A 121 12.43 -2.46 6.15
CA LEU A 121 11.69 -2.44 4.88
C LEU A 121 12.28 -1.39 3.93
N SER A 122 12.59 -0.20 4.44
CA SER A 122 13.13 0.89 3.62
C SER A 122 14.50 0.56 3.01
N ALA A 123 15.32 -0.22 3.74
CA ALA A 123 16.65 -0.62 3.30
C ALA A 123 16.62 -1.61 2.12
N GLU A 124 15.54 -2.39 1.96
CA GLU A 124 15.40 -3.32 0.83
C GLU A 124 15.06 -2.62 -0.49
N VAL A 125 14.46 -1.43 -0.43
CA VAL A 125 13.86 -0.77 -1.60
C VAL A 125 14.88 -0.49 -2.71
N PRO A 126 16.08 0.07 -2.45
CA PRO A 126 17.04 0.36 -3.51
C PRO A 126 17.49 -0.88 -4.28
N ALA A 127 17.78 -1.98 -3.57
CA ALA A 127 18.19 -3.23 -4.20
C ALA A 127 17.05 -3.85 -5.04
N LEU A 128 15.81 -3.84 -4.51
CA LEU A 128 14.64 -4.31 -5.24
C LEU A 128 14.36 -3.47 -6.50
N MET A 129 14.60 -2.17 -6.44
CA MET A 129 14.46 -1.29 -7.61
C MET A 129 15.55 -1.56 -8.66
N ALA A 130 16.78 -1.91 -8.26
CA ALA A 130 17.83 -2.28 -9.20
C ALA A 130 17.54 -3.61 -9.92
N ASP A 131 16.95 -4.59 -9.21
CA ASP A 131 16.53 -5.88 -9.77
C ASP A 131 15.39 -5.72 -10.80
N LEU A 132 14.60 -4.66 -10.68
CA LEU A 132 13.56 -4.28 -11.63
C LEU A 132 14.19 -3.37 -12.69
N HIS A 133 14.79 -3.94 -13.72
CA HIS A 133 15.37 -3.18 -14.83
C HIS A 133 14.31 -2.22 -15.41
N PHE A 134 14.39 -0.93 -15.05
CA PHE A 134 13.65 0.17 -15.66
C PHE A 134 14.48 0.82 -16.76
#